data_AF-A0A1D6G6P4-F1
#
_entry.id   AF-A0A1D6G6P4-F1
#
_cell.length_a   1.000
_cell.length_b   1.000
_cell.length_c   1.000
_cell.angle_alpha   90.00
_cell.angle_beta   90.00
_cell.angle_gamma   90.00
#
_symmetry.space_group_name_H-M   'P 1'
#
loop_
_entity.id
_entity.type
_entity.pdbx_description
1 polymer ?
#
loop_
_entity_poly.entity_id
_entity_poly.type
_entity_poly.pdbx_seq_one_letter_code
_entity_poly.pdbx_strand_id
1 'polypeptide(L)'
;MGFATGGKTFFLWGGCMMMHADDFRQDRYGIVSGLRDGGYSDDMTLAAIAGQHKRLIFSPPVAVFPHPLASDLSFSRYWNYLRKQTFVLESYVSNVNWMMNRALFTSHCYLSWGFVWPYIMALVHVLAALRAPYSKVVKEASDSSWGLFLVGLLFTCTLIELVSMWNLTKVEIQLCNMLSPEGPKVSLDSYNWGLVFIAVLVDNFLYPVSAIRSHFSQSINWSGIRYYLRDGKISKIERENSSKYTDLGGKHLYGKRTYPPNKSLLGYLSRTLVQWHQPKKYDV
;
A
#
# COMPACT_ATOMS: atom_id res chain seq x y z
N MET A 1 5.17 -6.66 -3.27
CA MET A 1 4.56 -6.15 -4.51
C MET A 1 4.08 -7.34 -5.31
N GLY A 2 2.82 -7.37 -5.72
CA GLY A 2 2.27 -8.39 -6.60
C GLY A 2 1.55 -7.67 -7.72
N PHE A 3 1.97 -7.90 -8.96
CA PHE A 3 1.30 -7.38 -10.14
C PHE A 3 0.63 -8.54 -10.86
N ALA A 4 -0.61 -8.35 -11.31
CA ALA A 4 -1.22 -9.24 -12.28
C ALA A 4 -0.58 -8.96 -13.65
N THR A 5 0.68 -9.35 -13.83
CA THR A 5 1.37 -9.29 -15.13
C THR A 5 1.33 -10.66 -15.78
N GLY A 6 0.89 -10.71 -17.05
CA GLY A 6 1.03 -11.90 -17.88
C GLY A 6 -0.26 -12.67 -18.09
N GLY A 7 -1.01 -12.26 -19.12
CA GLY A 7 -2.05 -13.10 -19.73
C GLY A 7 -3.46 -12.77 -19.26
N LYS A 8 -4.29 -13.80 -19.14
CA LYS A 8 -5.70 -13.68 -18.76
C LYS A 8 -5.81 -13.54 -17.24
N THR A 9 -6.51 -12.51 -16.78
CA THR A 9 -6.80 -12.29 -15.36
C THR A 9 -8.30 -12.09 -15.15
N PHE A 10 -8.76 -12.33 -13.92
CA PHE A 10 -10.11 -11.98 -13.46
C PHE A 10 -10.09 -10.82 -12.46
N PHE A 11 -8.89 -10.35 -12.11
CA PHE A 11 -8.67 -9.37 -11.08
C PHE A 11 -7.79 -8.23 -11.62
N LEU A 12 -8.29 -7.01 -11.47
CA LEU A 12 -7.61 -5.76 -11.81
C LEU A 12 -7.57 -4.89 -10.57
N TRP A 13 -6.42 -4.29 -10.31
CA TRP A 13 -6.24 -3.31 -9.25
C TRP A 13 -5.33 -2.18 -9.76
N GLY A 14 -5.94 -1.06 -10.10
CA GLY A 14 -5.33 0.14 -10.62
C GLY A 14 -4.82 0.02 -12.07
N GLY A 15 -4.15 1.09 -12.50
CA GLY A 15 -3.43 1.14 -13.77
C GLY A 15 -4.20 1.76 -14.93
N CYS A 16 -3.74 1.45 -16.14
CA CYS A 16 -4.36 1.88 -17.38
C CYS A 16 -5.31 0.78 -17.89
N MET A 17 -6.56 1.15 -18.17
CA MET A 17 -7.56 0.24 -18.69
C MET A 17 -7.99 0.67 -20.08
N MET A 18 -8.06 -0.30 -20.98
CA MET A 18 -8.58 -0.11 -22.34
C MET A 18 -9.76 -1.04 -22.54
N MET A 19 -10.82 -0.52 -23.15
CA MET A 19 -12.03 -1.27 -23.48
C MET A 19 -12.48 -0.93 -24.90
N HIS A 20 -13.28 -1.81 -25.52
CA HIS A 20 -13.85 -1.51 -26.83
C HIS A 20 -14.75 -0.28 -26.74
N ALA A 21 -14.54 0.68 -27.62
CA ALA A 21 -15.31 1.92 -27.64
C ALA A 21 -16.82 1.67 -27.82
N ASP A 22 -17.19 0.64 -28.59
CA ASP A 22 -18.59 0.29 -28.82
C ASP A 22 -19.25 -0.30 -27.58
N ASP A 23 -18.51 -1.05 -26.76
CA ASP A 23 -19.03 -1.57 -25.50
C ASP A 23 -19.39 -0.42 -24.54
N PHE A 24 -18.58 0.65 -24.53
CA PHE A 24 -18.89 1.85 -23.77
C PHE A 24 -20.05 2.65 -24.38
N ARG A 25 -20.01 2.96 -25.69
CA ARG A 25 -21.03 3.81 -26.34
C ARG A 25 -22.43 3.23 -26.32
N GLN A 26 -22.55 1.91 -26.39
CA GLN A 26 -23.83 1.21 -26.43
C GLN A 26 -24.24 0.68 -25.05
N ASP A 27 -23.53 1.05 -23.97
CA ASP A 27 -23.72 0.52 -22.62
C ASP A 27 -23.82 -1.02 -22.59
N ARG A 28 -22.98 -1.69 -23.41
CA ARG A 28 -23.01 -3.16 -23.47
C ARG A 28 -22.58 -3.70 -22.12
N TYR A 29 -23.25 -4.76 -21.68
CA TYR A 29 -23.03 -5.39 -20.38
C TYR A 29 -23.26 -4.44 -19.19
N GLY A 30 -23.91 -3.29 -19.40
CA GLY A 30 -24.13 -2.28 -18.37
C GLY A 30 -22.86 -1.61 -17.90
N ILE A 31 -21.86 -1.41 -18.77
CA ILE A 31 -20.59 -0.75 -18.41
C ILE A 31 -20.82 0.70 -17.94
N VAL A 32 -21.54 1.50 -18.72
CA VAL A 32 -21.82 2.90 -18.39
C VAL A 32 -22.75 2.98 -17.20
N SER A 33 -23.81 2.16 -17.18
CA SER A 33 -24.72 2.09 -16.04
C SER A 33 -24.00 1.65 -14.76
N GLY A 34 -23.10 0.66 -14.86
CA GLY A 34 -22.30 0.17 -13.74
C GLY A 34 -21.28 1.17 -13.23
N LEU A 35 -20.63 1.94 -14.11
CA LEU A 35 -19.73 3.03 -13.70
C LEU A 35 -20.48 4.24 -13.13
N ARG A 36 -21.68 4.51 -13.65
CA ARG A 36 -22.53 5.63 -13.21
C ARG A 36 -23.20 5.36 -11.86
N ASP A 37 -23.77 4.17 -11.71
CA ASP A 37 -24.64 3.80 -10.58
C ASP A 37 -23.98 2.80 -9.62
N GLY A 38 -22.73 2.43 -9.88
CA GLY A 38 -21.95 1.49 -9.10
C GLY A 38 -21.07 2.13 -8.03
N GLY A 39 -20.00 1.40 -7.69
CA GLY A 39 -19.06 1.76 -6.64
C GLY A 39 -18.09 2.88 -7.05
N TYR A 40 -17.11 3.14 -6.20
CA TYR A 40 -16.11 4.20 -6.41
C TYR A 40 -15.00 3.81 -7.40
N SER A 41 -14.72 2.50 -7.49
CA SER A 41 -13.52 1.99 -8.16
C SER A 41 -13.83 1.50 -9.57
N ASP A 42 -13.44 2.28 -10.57
CA ASP A 42 -13.68 1.96 -11.99
C ASP A 42 -13.07 0.60 -12.37
N ASP A 43 -11.87 0.31 -11.88
CA ASP A 43 -11.13 -0.94 -12.12
C ASP A 43 -11.82 -2.18 -11.56
N MET A 44 -12.21 -2.16 -10.29
CA MET A 44 -12.94 -3.26 -9.68
C MET A 44 -14.34 -3.40 -10.24
N THR A 45 -14.98 -2.28 -10.61
CA THR A 45 -16.29 -2.28 -11.27
C THR A 45 -16.20 -2.97 -12.62
N LEU A 46 -15.24 -2.58 -13.46
CA LEU A 46 -15.03 -3.20 -14.76
C LEU A 46 -14.60 -4.67 -14.64
N ALA A 47 -13.75 -5.01 -13.66
CA ALA A 47 -13.38 -6.40 -13.39
C ALA A 47 -14.61 -7.24 -12.99
N ALA A 48 -15.49 -6.70 -12.14
CA ALA A 48 -16.71 -7.38 -11.74
C ALA A 48 -17.69 -7.57 -12.91
N ILE A 49 -17.89 -6.55 -13.75
CA ILE A 49 -18.74 -6.62 -14.95
C ILE A 49 -18.17 -7.66 -15.93
N ALA A 50 -16.87 -7.62 -16.18
CA ALA A 50 -16.21 -8.59 -17.04
C ALA A 50 -16.39 -10.02 -16.51
N GLY A 51 -16.16 -10.24 -15.21
CA GLY A 51 -16.36 -11.53 -14.56
C GLY A 51 -17.81 -12.04 -14.66
N GLN A 52 -18.79 -11.17 -14.41
CA GLN A 52 -20.22 -11.49 -14.49
C GLN A 52 -20.63 -11.92 -15.91
N HIS A 53 -20.06 -11.29 -16.94
CA HIS A 53 -20.33 -11.59 -18.34
C HIS A 53 -19.32 -12.58 -18.96
N LYS A 54 -18.49 -13.23 -18.14
CA LYS A 54 -17.46 -14.20 -18.58
C LYS A 54 -16.54 -13.63 -19.67
N ARG A 55 -16.29 -12.32 -19.63
CA ARG A 55 -15.35 -11.63 -20.51
C ARG A 55 -13.94 -11.77 -19.98
N LEU A 56 -13.00 -11.89 -20.89
CA LEU A 56 -11.59 -12.05 -20.58
C LEU A 56 -10.96 -10.67 -20.40
N ILE A 57 -10.27 -10.50 -19.29
CA ILE A 57 -9.39 -9.35 -19.08
C ILE A 57 -7.98 -9.81 -19.42
N PHE A 58 -7.29 -9.04 -20.27
CA PHE A 58 -5.92 -9.33 -20.67
C PHE A 58 -4.98 -8.27 -20.09
N SER A 59 -3.96 -8.73 -19.35
CA SER A 59 -2.90 -7.88 -18.81
C SER A 59 -1.57 -8.21 -19.51
N PRO A 60 -1.13 -7.39 -20.48
CA PRO A 60 0.12 -7.64 -21.19
C PRO A 60 1.30 -7.53 -20.23
N PRO A 61 2.26 -8.49 -20.25
CA PRO A 61 3.38 -8.51 -19.31
C PRO A 61 4.34 -7.31 -19.48
N VAL A 62 4.27 -6.60 -20.62
CA VAL A 62 5.12 -5.46 -20.94
C VAL A 62 4.46 -4.11 -20.68
N ALA A 63 3.17 -4.07 -20.36
CA ALA A 63 2.43 -2.83 -20.14
C ALA A 63 2.47 -2.41 -18.66
N VAL A 64 3.69 -2.21 -18.14
CA VAL A 64 3.93 -1.80 -16.76
C VAL A 64 4.16 -0.29 -16.71
N PHE A 65 3.32 0.42 -15.96
CA PHE A 65 3.40 1.87 -15.80
C PHE A 65 3.88 2.22 -14.39
N PRO A 66 5.16 2.59 -14.20
CA PRO A 66 5.65 2.98 -12.89
C PRO A 66 5.02 4.32 -12.49
N HIS A 67 4.38 4.35 -11.32
CA HIS A 67 3.84 5.59 -10.76
C HIS A 67 4.78 6.11 -9.66
N PRO A 68 5.58 7.17 -9.93
CA PRO A 68 6.42 7.75 -8.90
C PRO A 68 5.57 8.31 -7.75
N LEU A 69 5.97 7.93 -6.53
CA LEU A 69 5.42 8.52 -5.32
C LEU A 69 5.86 9.99 -5.24
N ALA A 70 5.00 10.81 -4.62
CA ALA A 70 5.34 12.21 -4.38
C ALA A 70 6.54 12.30 -3.43
N SER A 71 7.38 13.33 -3.58
CA SER A 71 8.56 13.53 -2.72
C SER A 71 8.19 14.12 -1.34
N ASP A 72 7.03 14.76 -1.23
CA ASP A 72 6.49 15.39 -0.03
C ASP A 72 5.49 14.44 0.69
N LEU A 73 6.02 13.31 1.17
CA LEU A 73 5.26 12.32 1.93
C LEU A 73 5.11 12.74 3.39
N SER A 74 3.86 12.94 3.83
CA SER A 74 3.50 13.06 5.24
C SER A 74 2.72 11.84 5.70
N PHE A 75 2.71 11.58 7.01
CA PHE A 75 1.91 10.48 7.56
C PHE A 75 0.42 10.61 7.21
N SER A 76 -0.14 11.83 7.24
CA SER A 76 -1.54 12.05 6.85
C SER A 76 -1.82 11.66 5.40
N ARG A 77 -0.89 11.91 4.47
CA ARG A 77 -1.03 11.52 3.07
C ARG A 77 -0.90 10.01 2.89
N TYR A 78 0.05 9.39 3.58
CA TYR A 78 0.18 7.93 3.60
C TYR A 78 -1.05 7.25 4.19
N TRP A 79 -1.57 7.76 5.32
CA TRP A 79 -2.80 7.26 5.94
C TRP A 79 -3.99 7.37 5.00
N ASN A 80 -4.14 8.51 4.31
CA ASN A 80 -5.17 8.69 3.31
C ASN A 80 -4.99 7.74 2.11
N TYR A 81 -3.74 7.51 1.67
CA TYR A 81 -3.42 6.53 0.63
C TYR A 81 -3.82 5.10 1.04
N LEU A 82 -3.43 4.65 2.23
CA LEU A 82 -3.78 3.33 2.74
C LEU A 82 -5.30 3.18 2.89
N ARG A 83 -5.99 4.24 3.33
CA ARG A 83 -7.44 4.27 3.39
C ARG A 83 -8.11 4.20 2.03
N LYS A 84 -7.54 4.78 0.98
CA LYS A 84 -8.07 4.66 -0.39
C LYS A 84 -8.11 3.19 -0.84
N GLN A 85 -7.05 2.43 -0.52
CA GLN A 85 -6.96 1.01 -0.86
C GLN A 85 -8.04 0.17 -0.16
N THR A 86 -8.34 0.47 1.11
CA THR A 86 -9.38 -0.26 1.87
C THR A 86 -10.79 0.23 1.59
N PHE A 87 -10.96 1.53 1.31
CA PHE A 87 -12.25 2.15 0.99
C PHE A 87 -12.85 1.63 -0.31
N VAL A 88 -12.00 1.39 -1.31
CA VAL A 88 -12.38 0.79 -2.59
C VAL A 88 -13.12 -0.55 -2.41
N LEU A 89 -12.65 -1.38 -1.47
CA LEU A 89 -13.25 -2.68 -1.17
C LEU A 89 -14.64 -2.60 -0.50
N GLU A 90 -15.02 -1.44 0.05
CA GLU A 90 -16.37 -1.25 0.60
C GLU A 90 -17.39 -0.94 -0.51
N SER A 91 -16.93 -0.57 -1.70
CA SER A 91 -17.80 -0.24 -2.84
C SER A 91 -18.11 -1.47 -3.70
N TYR A 92 -19.32 -1.57 -4.24
CA TYR A 92 -19.72 -2.71 -5.07
C TYR A 92 -20.85 -2.37 -6.05
N VAL A 93 -20.92 -3.15 -7.13
CA VAL A 93 -21.96 -3.02 -8.18
C VAL A 93 -22.99 -4.15 -8.11
N SER A 94 -22.57 -5.34 -7.66
CA SER A 94 -23.41 -6.53 -7.56
C SER A 94 -23.12 -7.30 -6.28
N ASN A 95 -24.02 -8.21 -5.90
CA ASN A 95 -23.84 -9.07 -4.71
C ASN A 95 -22.58 -9.95 -4.83
N VAL A 96 -22.25 -10.41 -6.04
CA VAL A 96 -21.04 -11.20 -6.29
C VAL A 96 -19.79 -10.35 -6.05
N ASN A 97 -19.78 -9.11 -6.57
CA ASN A 97 -18.69 -8.17 -6.33
C ASN A 97 -18.54 -7.86 -4.82
N TRP A 98 -19.66 -7.63 -4.13
CA TRP A 98 -19.66 -7.43 -2.68
C TRP A 98 -19.04 -8.61 -1.92
N MET A 99 -19.43 -9.85 -2.25
CA MET A 99 -18.83 -11.05 -1.67
C MET A 99 -17.34 -11.14 -1.93
N MET A 100 -16.91 -10.89 -3.18
CA MET A 100 -15.51 -10.91 -3.57
C MET A 100 -14.70 -9.86 -2.81
N ASN A 101 -15.20 -8.63 -2.70
CA ASN A 101 -14.52 -7.57 -1.98
C ASN A 101 -14.44 -7.86 -0.48
N ARG A 102 -15.49 -8.46 0.11
CA ARG A 102 -15.46 -8.87 1.52
C ARG A 102 -14.48 -10.02 1.76
N ALA A 103 -14.38 -10.95 0.82
CA ALA A 103 -13.40 -12.04 0.88
C ALA A 103 -11.96 -11.52 0.76
N LEU A 104 -11.70 -10.60 -0.19
CA LEU A 104 -10.41 -9.93 -0.34
C LEU A 104 -10.04 -9.13 0.90
N PHE A 105 -10.98 -8.33 1.42
CA PHE A 105 -10.83 -7.56 2.64
C PHE A 105 -10.44 -8.44 3.82
N THR A 106 -11.19 -9.52 4.06
CA THR A 106 -10.98 -10.41 5.21
C THR A 106 -9.66 -11.17 5.07
N SER A 107 -9.38 -11.70 3.88
CA SER A 107 -8.14 -12.43 3.61
C SER A 107 -6.92 -11.54 3.75
N HIS A 108 -6.96 -10.31 3.23
CA HIS A 108 -5.86 -9.36 3.37
C HIS A 108 -5.67 -9.00 4.85
N CYS A 109 -6.74 -8.76 5.61
CA CYS A 109 -6.60 -8.48 7.04
C CYS A 109 -5.97 -9.64 7.80
N TYR A 110 -6.43 -10.87 7.54
CA TYR A 110 -5.89 -12.07 8.17
C TYR A 110 -4.42 -12.29 7.82
N LEU A 111 -4.06 -12.19 6.54
CA LEU A 111 -2.69 -12.38 6.07
C LEU A 111 -1.75 -11.29 6.59
N SER A 112 -2.18 -10.03 6.62
CA SER A 112 -1.35 -8.92 7.10
C SER A 112 -1.05 -9.03 8.58
N TRP A 113 -2.05 -9.24 9.45
CA TRP A 113 -1.77 -9.46 10.86
C TRP A 113 -1.11 -10.80 11.13
N GLY A 114 -1.45 -11.85 10.37
CA GLY A 114 -0.77 -13.14 10.41
C GLY A 114 0.72 -13.03 10.05
N PHE A 115 1.09 -12.12 9.16
CA PHE A 115 2.49 -11.81 8.83
C PHE A 115 3.18 -11.05 9.96
N VAL A 116 2.52 -10.09 10.61
CA VAL A 116 3.12 -9.26 11.68
C VAL A 116 3.25 -10.01 13.01
N TRP A 117 2.30 -10.89 13.34
CA TRP A 117 2.22 -11.55 14.63
C TRP A 117 3.48 -12.34 15.04
N PRO A 118 4.11 -13.13 14.15
CA PRO A 118 5.36 -13.82 14.45
C PRO A 118 6.48 -12.90 14.95
N TYR A 119 6.56 -11.68 14.42
CA TYR A 119 7.58 -10.70 14.82
C TYR A 119 7.32 -10.12 16.22
N ILE A 120 6.04 -9.89 16.56
CA ILE A 120 5.64 -9.50 17.93
C ILE A 120 6.01 -10.62 18.91
N MET A 121 5.66 -11.86 18.57
CA MET A 121 5.98 -13.03 19.40
C MET A 121 7.49 -13.25 19.52
N ALA A 122 8.25 -13.05 18.45
CA ALA A 122 9.71 -13.15 18.49
C ALA A 122 10.33 -12.12 19.45
N LEU A 123 9.82 -10.88 19.45
CA LEU A 123 10.24 -9.87 20.40
C LEU A 123 9.95 -10.31 21.85
N VAL A 124 8.76 -10.86 22.12
CA VAL A 124 8.40 -11.39 23.44
C VAL A 124 9.37 -12.49 23.88
N HIS A 125 9.68 -13.45 23.00
CA HIS A 125 10.62 -14.53 23.32
C HIS A 125 12.04 -14.04 23.56
N VAL A 126 12.53 -13.07 22.77
CA VAL A 126 13.85 -12.46 22.98
C VAL A 126 13.88 -11.71 24.32
N LEU A 127 12.86 -10.91 24.63
CA LEU A 127 12.78 -10.19 25.90
C LEU A 127 12.68 -11.14 27.10
N ALA A 128 11.93 -12.23 26.97
CA ALA A 128 11.84 -13.27 27.99
C ALA A 128 13.22 -13.94 28.24
N ALA A 129 13.93 -14.31 27.18
CA ALA A 129 15.27 -14.88 27.28
C ALA A 129 16.28 -13.91 27.92
N LEU A 130 16.23 -12.63 27.58
CA LEU A 130 17.06 -11.59 28.19
C LEU A 130 16.74 -11.38 29.69
N ARG A 131 15.48 -11.59 30.09
CA ARG A 131 15.04 -11.46 31.48
C ARG A 131 15.26 -12.72 32.32
N ALA A 132 15.41 -13.89 31.70
CA ALA A 132 15.58 -15.18 32.38
C ALA A 132 16.70 -15.20 33.44
N PRO A 133 17.89 -14.58 33.24
CA PRO A 133 18.93 -14.55 34.28
C PRO A 133 18.52 -13.85 35.58
N TYR A 134 17.52 -12.95 35.52
CA TYR A 134 17.12 -12.08 36.63
C TYR A 134 15.81 -12.54 37.31
N SER A 135 15.18 -13.62 36.83
CA SER A 135 13.91 -14.11 37.37
C SER A 135 13.78 -15.62 37.24
N LYS A 136 13.64 -16.32 38.38
CA LYS A 136 13.48 -17.79 38.43
C LYS A 136 12.28 -18.28 37.63
N VAL A 137 11.13 -17.59 37.74
CA VAL A 137 9.90 -17.94 37.02
C VAL A 137 10.07 -17.80 35.51
N VAL A 138 10.71 -16.72 35.05
CA VAL A 138 10.97 -16.52 33.61
C VAL A 138 12.00 -17.51 33.10
N LYS A 139 12.99 -17.88 33.92
CA LYS A 139 13.99 -18.89 33.58
C LYS A 139 13.37 -20.26 33.35
N GLU A 140 12.53 -20.75 34.26
CA GLU A 140 11.83 -22.03 34.11
C GLU A 140 10.93 -22.06 32.86
N ALA A 141 10.22 -20.97 32.60
CA ALA A 141 9.40 -20.82 31.39
C ALA A 141 10.23 -20.74 30.11
N SER A 142 11.41 -20.11 30.15
CA SER A 142 12.32 -19.99 29.01
C SER A 142 13.02 -21.31 28.68
N ASP A 143 13.48 -22.05 29.70
CA ASP A 143 14.21 -23.30 29.56
C ASP A 143 13.33 -24.42 28.97
N SER A 144 12.01 -24.34 29.16
CA SER A 144 11.01 -25.24 28.57
C SER A 144 10.47 -24.77 27.21
N SER A 145 10.87 -23.59 26.73
CA SER A 145 10.30 -22.97 25.54
C SER A 145 11.11 -23.25 24.27
N TRP A 146 10.42 -23.68 23.21
CA TRP A 146 10.96 -23.71 21.84
C TRP A 146 11.02 -22.31 21.18
N GLY A 147 10.71 -21.25 21.93
CA GLY A 147 10.56 -19.89 21.43
C GLY A 147 11.79 -19.37 20.69
N LEU A 148 12.99 -19.49 21.26
CA LEU A 148 14.22 -19.00 20.62
C LEU A 148 14.55 -19.74 19.33
N PHE A 149 14.24 -21.04 19.24
CA PHE A 149 14.37 -21.80 18.00
C PHE A 149 13.43 -21.26 16.93
N LEU A 150 12.17 -20.99 17.27
CA LEU A 150 11.20 -20.37 16.36
C LEU A 150 11.64 -18.95 15.94
N VAL A 151 12.25 -18.17 16.83
CA VAL A 151 12.86 -16.88 16.48
C VAL A 151 13.98 -17.05 15.45
N GLY A 152 14.83 -18.06 15.61
CA GLY A 152 15.89 -18.37 14.64
C GLY A 152 15.35 -18.78 13.27
N LEU A 153 14.29 -19.58 13.23
CA LEU A 153 13.60 -19.94 11.98
C LEU A 153 12.98 -18.71 11.32
N LEU A 154 12.25 -17.88 12.08
CA LEU A 154 11.66 -16.64 11.57
C LEU A 154 12.73 -15.73 10.98
N PHE A 155 13.85 -15.54 11.70
CA PHE A 155 14.98 -14.73 11.22
C PHE A 155 15.53 -15.24 9.89
N THR A 156 15.69 -16.57 9.76
CA THR A 156 16.14 -17.19 8.51
C THR A 156 15.16 -16.96 7.37
N CYS A 157 13.86 -17.15 7.61
CA CYS A 157 12.81 -16.87 6.64
C CYS A 157 12.81 -15.39 6.20
N THR A 158 12.95 -14.46 7.15
CA THR A 158 13.02 -13.02 6.85
C THR A 158 14.21 -12.67 5.97
N LEU A 159 15.39 -13.28 6.20
CA LEU A 159 16.55 -13.07 5.34
C LEU A 159 16.29 -13.56 3.90
N ILE A 160 15.69 -14.75 3.74
CA ILE A 160 15.33 -15.30 2.43
C ILE A 160 14.32 -14.39 1.72
N GLU A 161 13.32 -13.89 2.45
CA GLU A 161 12.31 -12.97 1.93
C GLU A 161 12.93 -11.66 1.47
N LEU A 162 13.82 -11.05 2.26
CA LEU A 162 14.50 -9.81 1.91
C LEU A 162 15.38 -9.97 0.66
N VAL A 163 16.11 -11.08 0.54
CA VAL A 163 16.90 -11.38 -0.66
C VAL A 163 15.99 -11.56 -1.88
N SER A 164 14.85 -12.22 -1.69
CA SER A 164 13.87 -12.44 -2.75
C SER A 164 13.22 -11.13 -3.21
N MET A 165 12.83 -10.26 -2.27
CA MET A 165 12.31 -8.91 -2.57
C MET A 165 13.37 -8.04 -3.25
N TRP A 166 14.63 -8.10 -2.80
CA TRP A 166 15.75 -7.43 -3.48
C TRP A 166 15.84 -7.86 -4.94
N ASN A 167 15.83 -9.16 -5.19
CA ASN A 167 15.95 -9.69 -6.55
C ASN A 167 14.76 -9.30 -7.43
N LEU A 168 13.54 -9.39 -6.89
CA LEU A 168 12.32 -8.97 -7.60
C LEU A 168 12.38 -7.48 -7.96
N THR A 169 12.69 -6.63 -6.98
CA THR A 169 12.75 -5.17 -7.18
C THR A 169 13.84 -4.79 -8.18
N LYS A 170 14.96 -5.52 -8.19
CA LYS A 170 16.03 -5.33 -9.18
C LYS A 170 15.53 -5.61 -10.60
N VAL A 171 14.81 -6.71 -10.81
CA VAL A 171 14.24 -7.08 -12.11
C VAL A 171 13.19 -6.05 -12.55
N GLU A 172 12.30 -5.62 -11.63
CA GLU A 172 11.29 -4.61 -11.92
C GLU A 172 11.90 -3.26 -12.31
N ILE A 173 12.94 -2.81 -11.60
CA ILE A 173 13.66 -1.57 -11.93
C ILE A 173 14.37 -1.69 -13.28
N GLN A 174 14.97 -2.85 -13.59
CA GLN A 174 15.56 -3.10 -14.91
C GLN A 174 14.51 -2.99 -16.01
N LEU A 175 13.34 -3.61 -15.83
CA LEU A 175 12.22 -3.51 -16.76
C LEU A 175 11.76 -2.05 -16.92
N CYS A 176 11.57 -1.31 -15.83
CA CYS A 176 11.17 0.09 -15.87
C CYS A 176 12.17 0.96 -16.65
N ASN A 177 13.48 0.76 -16.41
CA ASN A 177 14.54 1.47 -17.11
C ASN A 177 14.60 1.12 -18.61
N MET A 178 14.28 -0.11 -18.99
CA MET A 178 14.19 -0.53 -20.40
C MET A 178 12.96 0.04 -21.10
N LEU A 179 11.81 0.09 -20.42
CA LEU A 179 10.55 0.59 -20.97
C LEU A 179 10.50 2.12 -21.07
N SER A 180 11.32 2.84 -20.28
CA SER A 180 11.36 4.31 -20.27
C SER A 180 12.81 4.84 -20.39
N PRO A 181 13.48 4.63 -21.54
CA PRO A 181 14.89 5.00 -21.72
C PRO A 181 15.13 6.53 -21.67
N GLU A 182 14.11 7.33 -21.97
CA GLU A 182 14.15 8.80 -21.91
C GLU A 182 14.01 9.35 -20.48
N GLY A 183 13.54 8.51 -19.54
CA GLY A 183 13.40 8.87 -18.13
C GLY A 183 14.72 8.76 -17.36
N PRO A 184 14.84 9.42 -16.21
CA PRO A 184 16.01 9.23 -15.36
C PRO A 184 16.05 7.80 -14.83
N LYS A 185 17.24 7.20 -14.88
CA LYS A 185 17.45 5.83 -14.42
C LYS A 185 17.16 5.71 -12.93
N VAL A 186 16.29 4.76 -12.58
CA VAL A 186 16.02 4.39 -11.20
C VAL A 186 17.04 3.33 -10.77
N SER A 187 17.58 3.44 -9.56
CA SER A 187 18.52 2.45 -8.99
C SER A 187 18.17 2.09 -7.55
N LEU A 188 18.65 0.90 -7.11
CA LEU A 188 18.48 0.39 -5.75
C LEU A 188 19.52 0.93 -4.76
N ASP A 189 20.55 1.63 -5.22
CA ASP A 189 21.72 1.98 -4.38
C ASP A 189 21.36 2.89 -3.20
N SER A 190 20.23 3.60 -3.30
CA SER A 190 19.72 4.47 -2.24
C SER A 190 18.79 3.78 -1.25
N TYR A 191 18.47 2.50 -1.44
CA TYR A 191 17.50 1.77 -0.62
C TYR A 191 18.16 1.22 0.65
N ASN A 192 17.58 1.55 1.80
CA ASN A 192 17.91 0.89 3.06
C ASN A 192 16.90 -0.26 3.29
N TRP A 193 17.36 -1.50 3.09
CA TRP A 193 16.50 -2.68 3.16
C TRP A 193 15.97 -3.00 4.56
N GLY A 194 16.69 -2.58 5.60
CA GLY A 194 16.15 -2.64 6.97
C GLY A 194 14.95 -1.71 7.14
N LEU A 195 15.01 -0.49 6.59
CA LEU A 195 13.87 0.43 6.59
C LEU A 195 12.73 -0.06 5.69
N VAL A 196 13.03 -0.66 4.53
CA VAL A 196 12.02 -1.29 3.67
C VAL A 196 11.28 -2.37 4.44
N PHE A 197 12.01 -3.23 5.16
CA PHE A 197 11.41 -4.28 5.97
C PHE A 197 10.50 -3.73 7.08
N ILE A 198 10.99 -2.73 7.83
CA ILE A 198 10.17 -2.05 8.84
C ILE A 198 8.92 -1.44 8.20
N ALA A 199 9.05 -0.83 7.03
CA ALA A 199 7.90 -0.26 6.32
C ALA A 199 6.89 -1.34 5.92
N VAL A 200 7.33 -2.53 5.48
CA VAL A 200 6.44 -3.67 5.19
C VAL A 200 5.69 -4.12 6.45
N LEU A 201 6.37 -4.22 7.59
CA LEU A 201 5.72 -4.57 8.87
C LEU A 201 4.69 -3.53 9.29
N VAL A 202 5.05 -2.25 9.21
CA VAL A 202 4.17 -1.14 9.57
C VAL A 202 2.96 -1.08 8.65
N ASP A 203 3.15 -1.24 7.33
CA ASP A 203 2.07 -1.23 6.35
C ASP A 203 1.07 -2.38 6.58
N ASN A 204 1.57 -3.60 6.79
CA ASN A 204 0.73 -4.75 7.12
C ASN A 204 0.04 -4.59 8.49
N PHE A 205 0.68 -3.97 9.48
CA PHE A 205 0.02 -3.71 10.75
C PHE A 205 -1.12 -2.68 10.61
N LEU A 206 -0.87 -1.61 9.85
CA LEU A 206 -1.82 -0.52 9.66
C LEU A 206 -2.95 -0.88 8.69
N TYR A 207 -2.76 -1.82 7.78
CA TYR A 207 -3.78 -2.20 6.79
C TYR A 207 -5.11 -2.58 7.46
N PRO A 208 -5.19 -3.52 8.42
CA PRO A 208 -6.46 -3.87 9.05
C PRO A 208 -7.06 -2.71 9.86
N VAL A 209 -6.22 -1.89 10.50
CA VAL A 209 -6.67 -0.69 11.24
C VAL A 209 -7.33 0.30 10.27
N SER A 210 -6.70 0.53 9.11
CA SER A 210 -7.26 1.33 8.02
C SER A 210 -8.56 0.72 7.49
N ALA A 211 -8.62 -0.60 7.36
CA ALA A 211 -9.78 -1.33 6.86
C ALA A 211 -10.99 -1.16 7.78
N ILE A 212 -10.81 -1.36 9.09
CA ILE A 212 -11.81 -1.10 10.12
C ILE A 212 -12.26 0.37 10.06
N ARG A 213 -11.30 1.30 9.98
CA ARG A 213 -11.59 2.74 9.92
C ARG A 213 -12.37 3.13 8.66
N SER A 214 -12.11 2.50 7.52
CA SER A 214 -12.83 2.75 6.27
C SER A 214 -14.24 2.15 6.30
N HIS A 215 -14.43 0.99 6.94
CA HIS A 215 -15.75 0.42 7.14
C HIS A 215 -16.66 1.32 7.99
N PHE A 216 -16.13 1.90 9.07
CA PHE A 216 -16.92 2.83 9.91
C PHE A 216 -17.05 4.24 9.32
N SER A 217 -16.09 4.68 8.54
CA SER A 217 -16.09 6.00 7.94
C SER A 217 -16.19 5.87 6.43
N GLN A 218 -17.44 5.86 6.00
CA GLN A 218 -17.89 5.82 4.62
C GLN A 218 -17.64 7.17 3.91
N SER A 219 -16.48 7.78 4.12
CA SER A 219 -16.04 8.99 3.42
C SER A 219 -14.54 8.99 3.16
N ILE A 220 -14.09 9.33 1.96
CA ILE A 220 -12.66 9.42 1.60
C ILE A 220 -12.35 10.73 0.88
N ASN A 221 -11.15 11.29 1.11
CA ASN A 221 -10.65 12.40 0.31
C ASN A 221 -9.74 11.87 -0.79
N TRP A 222 -10.09 12.17 -2.03
CA TRP A 222 -9.26 11.92 -3.18
C TRP A 222 -8.88 13.23 -3.86
N SER A 223 -7.63 13.66 -3.63
CA SER A 223 -7.06 14.82 -4.33
C SER A 223 -7.90 16.10 -4.19
N GLY A 224 -8.49 16.33 -3.02
CA GLY A 224 -9.34 17.49 -2.73
C GLY A 224 -10.83 17.28 -2.99
N ILE A 225 -11.22 16.13 -3.57
CA ILE A 225 -12.62 15.76 -3.75
C ILE A 225 -12.99 14.75 -2.67
N ARG A 226 -14.05 15.03 -1.91
CA ARG A 226 -14.54 14.13 -0.86
C ARG A 226 -15.72 13.31 -1.36
N TYR A 227 -15.57 11.99 -1.30
CA TYR A 227 -16.58 11.02 -1.69
C TYR A 227 -17.21 10.43 -0.46
N TYR A 228 -18.53 10.25 -0.47
CA TYR A 228 -19.29 9.61 0.60
C TYR A 228 -19.96 8.35 0.05
N LEU A 229 -19.71 7.22 0.70
CA LEU A 229 -20.35 5.94 0.42
C LEU A 229 -21.63 5.80 1.26
N ARG A 230 -22.65 5.20 0.68
CA ARG A 230 -23.83 4.69 1.38
C ARG A 230 -24.24 3.40 0.67
N ASP A 231 -24.40 2.33 1.43
CA ASP A 231 -24.77 1.00 0.91
C ASP A 231 -23.86 0.56 -0.26
N GLY A 232 -22.55 0.79 -0.12
CA GLY A 232 -21.54 0.44 -1.12
C GLY A 232 -21.51 1.30 -2.39
N LYS A 233 -22.34 2.35 -2.46
CA LYS A 233 -22.44 3.25 -3.62
C LYS A 233 -22.10 4.68 -3.25
N ILE A 234 -21.61 5.45 -4.22
CA ILE A 234 -21.36 6.88 -4.00
C ILE A 234 -22.70 7.61 -3.85
N SER A 235 -22.90 8.21 -2.69
CA SER A 235 -24.12 8.96 -2.34
C SER A 235 -23.95 10.47 -2.47
N LYS A 236 -22.74 10.97 -2.22
CA LYS A 236 -22.43 12.40 -2.27
C LYS A 236 -20.98 12.61 -2.70
N ILE A 237 -20.76 13.65 -3.50
CA ILE A 237 -19.43 14.13 -3.90
C ILE A 237 -19.35 15.60 -3.52
N GLU A 238 -18.42 15.95 -2.63
CA GLU A 238 -18.10 17.32 -2.27
C GLU A 238 -16.81 17.73 -2.95
N ARG A 239 -16.87 18.81 -3.74
CA ARG A 239 -15.71 19.43 -4.36
C ARG A 239 -15.46 20.73 -3.60
N GLU A 240 -14.39 20.78 -2.81
CA GLU A 240 -13.99 22.06 -2.20
C GLU A 240 -13.53 23.01 -3.31
N ASN A 241 -14.17 24.18 -3.41
CA ASN A 241 -13.89 25.21 -4.43
C ASN A 241 -12.56 25.94 -4.22
N SER A 242 -11.68 25.46 -3.33
CA SER A 242 -10.38 26.06 -3.07
C SER A 242 -9.28 25.33 -3.82
N SER A 243 -8.87 25.90 -4.95
CA SER A 243 -7.60 25.62 -5.60
C SER A 243 -6.45 25.82 -4.60
N LYS A 244 -5.95 24.74 -3.98
CA LYS A 244 -4.62 24.66 -3.38
C LYS A 244 -4.38 23.19 -3.00
N TYR A 245 -3.57 22.52 -3.82
CA TYR A 245 -3.06 21.15 -3.65
C TYR A 245 -4.03 20.01 -4.01
N THR A 246 -4.16 19.76 -5.31
CA THR A 246 -4.48 18.42 -5.82
C THR A 246 -3.32 17.47 -5.54
N ASP A 247 -3.58 16.32 -4.88
CA ASP A 247 -2.60 15.23 -4.65
C ASP A 247 -1.95 14.72 -5.96
N LEU A 248 -2.57 14.98 -7.11
CA LEU A 248 -2.09 14.55 -8.43
C LEU A 248 -1.41 15.67 -9.24
N GLY A 249 -1.93 16.90 -9.20
CA GLY A 249 -1.42 18.02 -10.01
C GLY A 249 -0.22 18.78 -9.43
N GLY A 250 0.14 18.55 -8.16
CA GLY A 250 1.22 19.26 -7.47
C GLY A 250 2.46 18.43 -7.16
N LYS A 251 2.56 17.19 -7.67
CA LYS A 251 3.70 16.31 -7.36
C LYS A 251 4.98 16.94 -7.91
N HIS A 252 5.85 17.44 -7.01
CA HIS A 252 7.24 17.65 -7.35
C HIS A 252 7.89 16.28 -7.51
N LEU A 253 7.72 15.69 -8.71
CA LEU A 253 8.24 14.37 -9.07
C LEU A 253 9.78 14.32 -8.98
N TYR A 254 10.43 15.48 -9.09
CA TYR A 254 11.86 15.65 -8.91
C TYR A 254 12.14 16.80 -7.95
N GLY A 255 12.21 16.49 -6.65
CA GLY A 255 12.87 17.38 -5.70
C GLY A 255 14.37 17.46 -6.02
N LYS A 256 14.93 18.66 -6.16
CA LYS A 256 16.39 18.85 -6.30
C LYS A 256 17.11 18.12 -5.17
N ARG A 257 17.83 17.05 -5.50
CA ARG A 257 18.68 16.28 -4.58
C ARG A 257 19.82 17.17 -4.09
N THR A 258 19.62 17.89 -3.00
CA THR A 258 20.61 18.79 -2.39
C THR A 258 20.98 18.32 -0.99
N TYR A 259 21.30 17.04 -0.81
CA TYR A 259 21.95 16.59 0.44
C TYR A 259 22.99 15.50 0.17
N PRO A 260 24.25 15.68 0.61
CA PRO A 260 25.31 14.69 0.40
C PRO A 260 25.09 13.47 1.31
N PRO A 261 25.45 12.25 0.85
CA PRO A 261 25.29 11.03 1.64
C PRO A 261 26.49 10.90 2.58
N ASN A 262 26.26 10.96 3.89
CA ASN A 262 27.05 10.34 4.98
C ASN A 262 26.88 11.12 6.27
N LYS A 263 25.81 10.86 7.04
CA LYS A 263 25.79 11.12 8.49
C LYS A 263 25.02 10.03 9.21
N SER A 264 25.61 9.53 10.29
CA SER A 264 25.13 8.44 11.12
C SER A 264 23.80 8.76 11.83
N LEU A 265 23.04 7.70 12.12
CA LEU A 265 21.68 7.68 12.68
C LEU A 265 21.56 8.45 14.03
N LEU A 266 22.64 8.50 14.81
CA LEU A 266 22.75 9.24 16.07
C LEU A 266 22.77 10.77 15.89
N GLY A 267 23.25 11.27 14.75
CA GLY A 267 23.25 12.71 14.44
C GLY A 267 21.87 13.25 14.04
N TYR A 268 20.94 12.36 13.66
CA TYR A 268 19.58 12.75 13.28
C TYR A 268 18.71 13.02 14.52
N LEU A 269 18.78 12.15 15.54
CA LEU A 269 18.02 12.30 16.79
C LEU A 269 18.41 13.53 17.61
N SER A 270 19.70 13.91 17.60
CA SER A 270 20.17 15.09 18.33
C SER A 270 19.74 16.42 17.67
N ARG A 271 19.59 16.46 16.34
CA ARG A 271 19.17 17.66 15.62
C ARG A 271 17.66 17.94 15.73
N THR A 272 16.84 16.90 15.80
CA THR A 272 15.37 17.06 15.92
C THR A 272 14.97 17.71 17.25
N LEU A 273 15.74 17.49 18.32
CA LEU A 273 15.50 18.13 19.62
C LEU A 273 15.94 19.60 19.65
N VAL A 274 17.06 19.94 18.99
CA VAL A 274 17.60 21.31 18.98
C VAL A 274 16.77 22.25 18.09
N GLN A 275 16.18 21.74 17.00
CA GLN A 275 15.32 22.55 16.11
C GLN A 275 13.90 22.77 16.63
N TRP A 276 13.49 22.10 17.72
CA TRP A 276 12.17 22.31 18.32
C TRP A 276 12.08 23.61 19.15
N HIS A 277 13.24 24.19 19.52
CA HIS A 277 13.32 25.36 20.41
C HIS A 277 13.57 26.72 19.71
N GLN A 278 13.49 26.81 18.39
CA GLN A 278 13.74 28.07 17.68
C GLN A 278 12.45 28.60 17.02
N PRO A 279 12.00 29.83 17.35
CA PRO A 279 10.83 30.44 16.72
C PRO A 279 11.17 30.82 15.26
N LYS A 280 10.25 30.48 14.34
CA LYS A 280 10.37 30.77 12.91
C LYS A 280 10.37 32.28 12.66
N LYS A 281 11.48 32.83 12.16
CA LYS A 281 11.48 34.15 11.51
C LYS A 281 10.90 34.03 10.09
N TYR A 282 10.03 34.99 9.76
CA TYR A 282 9.46 35.23 8.44
C TYR A 282 10.54 35.76 7.49
N ASP A 283 10.51 35.34 6.22
CA ASP A 283 11.25 36.01 5.14
C ASP A 283 10.27 36.63 4.14
N VAL A 284 10.62 37.88 3.78
CA VAL A 284 10.03 38.82 2.81
C VAL A 284 10.37 38.40 1.38
#